data_AF-A0A5B9CZR5-F1
#
_entry.id   AF-A0A5B9CZR5-F1
#
_cell.length_a   1.000
_cell.length_b   1.000
_cell.length_c   1.000
_cell.angle_alpha   90.00
_cell.angle_beta   90.00
_cell.angle_gamma   90.00
#
_symmetry.space_group_name_H-M   'P 1'
#
loop_
_entity.id
_entity.type
_entity.pdbx_description
1 polymer ?
#
loop_
_entity_poly.entity_id
_entity_poly.type
_entity_poly.pdbx_seq_one_letter_code
_entity_poly.pdbx_strand_id
1 'polypeptide(L)' 'MNKVIITALLLCTGVVVAGCEKTYSVEDFKKDEKLMQEWGMKCEKMEESVREKSKNCRNVKQAYMEFLFGFH' A
#
# COMPACT_ATOMS: atom_id res chain seq x y z
N MET A 1 9.04 -34.63 16.37
CA MET A 1 8.31 -34.09 15.20
C MET A 1 7.02 -33.48 15.73
N ASN A 2 6.94 -32.15 15.86
CA ASN A 2 5.73 -31.37 16.22
C ASN A 2 6.09 -29.88 16.28
N LYS A 3 7.32 -29.57 16.72
CA LYS A 3 7.84 -28.19 16.79
C LYS A 3 7.84 -27.50 15.42
N VAL A 4 8.25 -28.20 14.35
CA VAL A 4 8.31 -27.66 12.98
C VAL A 4 6.92 -27.26 12.44
N ILE A 5 5.89 -28.02 12.79
CA ILE A 5 4.50 -27.77 12.33
C ILE A 5 3.93 -26.52 13.02
N ILE A 6 4.23 -26.33 14.30
CA ILE A 6 3.80 -25.15 15.07
C ILE A 6 4.46 -23.87 14.53
N THR A 7 5.76 -23.93 14.18
CA THR A 7 6.44 -22.77 13.57
C THR A 7 5.87 -22.44 12.19
N ALA A 8 5.56 -23.45 11.36
CA ALA A 8 4.96 -23.24 10.05
C ALA A 8 3.55 -22.62 10.15
N LEU A 9 2.73 -23.07 11.10
CA LEU A 9 1.39 -22.53 11.34
C LEU A 9 1.42 -21.05 11.77
N LEU A 10 2.34 -20.66 12.67
CA LEU A 10 2.49 -19.27 13.11
C LEU A 10 2.92 -18.33 11.98
N LEU A 11 3.76 -18.81 11.04
CA LEU A 11 4.15 -18.03 9.87
C LEU A 11 2.98 -17.83 8.90
N CYS A 12 2.09 -18.81 8.75
CA CYS A 12 0.90 -18.67 7.91
C CYS A 12 -0.11 -17.66 8.49
N THR A 13 -0.32 -17.62 9.80
CA THR A 13 -1.23 -16.63 10.43
C THR A 13 -0.67 -15.21 10.37
N GLY A 14 0.66 -15.05 10.42
CA GLY A 14 1.33 -13.75 10.28
C GLY A 14 1.29 -13.17 8.86
N VAL A 15 1.25 -14.03 7.84
CA VAL A 15 1.19 -13.61 6.42
C VAL A 15 -0.22 -13.15 6.02
N VAL A 16 -1.27 -13.58 6.72
CA VAL A 16 -2.66 -13.19 6.42
C VAL A 16 -2.96 -11.73 6.85
N VAL A 17 -2.14 -11.11 7.70
CA VAL A 17 -2.29 -9.67 8.03
C VAL A 17 -1.86 -8.75 6.88
N ALA A 18 -1.22 -9.29 5.82
CA ALA A 18 -1.07 -8.58 4.55
C ALA A 18 -2.38 -8.48 3.74
N GLY A 19 -3.47 -9.11 4.22
CA GLY A 19 -4.74 -9.23 3.52
C GLY A 19 -5.86 -8.40 4.14
N CYS A 20 -5.90 -7.11 3.78
CA CYS A 20 -7.08 -6.24 3.60
C CYS A 20 -6.66 -4.78 3.81
N GLU A 21 -5.58 -4.37 3.16
CA GLU A 21 -5.25 -2.95 3.14
C GLU A 21 -6.35 -2.23 2.37
N LYS A 22 -7.01 -1.26 3.01
CA LYS A 22 -8.08 -0.48 2.37
C LYS A 22 -7.57 0.04 1.04
N THR A 23 -8.28 -0.26 -0.04
CA THR A 23 -7.98 0.34 -1.34
C THR A 23 -8.57 1.74 -1.37
N TYR A 24 -7.73 2.75 -1.51
CA TYR A 24 -8.12 4.15 -1.64
C TYR A 24 -8.21 4.53 -3.11
N SER A 25 -9.20 5.32 -3.49
CA SER A 25 -9.30 5.87 -4.85
C SER A 25 -8.35 7.06 -5.06
N VAL A 26 -8.22 7.54 -6.29
CA VAL A 26 -7.45 8.76 -6.61
C VAL A 26 -8.08 9.97 -5.90
N GLU A 27 -9.41 10.03 -5.88
CA GLU A 27 -10.20 11.09 -5.24
C GLU A 27 -10.06 11.08 -3.72
N ASP A 28 -9.96 9.91 -3.09
CA ASP A 28 -9.68 9.81 -1.66
C ASP A 28 -8.34 10.49 -1.32
N PHE A 29 -7.30 10.26 -2.13
CA PHE A 29 -6.00 10.92 -1.97
C PHE A 29 -6.06 12.41 -2.26
N LYS A 30 -6.77 12.84 -3.32
CA LYS A 30 -6.94 14.27 -3.65
C LYS A 30 -7.65 15.06 -2.54
N LYS A 31 -8.54 14.42 -1.78
CA LYS A 31 -9.33 15.06 -0.70
C LYS A 31 -8.60 15.10 0.64
N ASP A 32 -7.57 14.28 0.83
CA ASP A 32 -6.83 14.15 2.09
C ASP A 32 -5.32 14.18 1.83
N GLU A 33 -4.74 15.38 1.96
CA GLU A 33 -3.32 15.61 1.75
C GLU A 33 -2.45 14.76 2.69
N LYS A 34 -2.89 14.57 3.94
CA LYS A 34 -2.15 13.77 4.92
C LYS A 34 -2.10 12.30 4.48
N LEU A 35 -3.24 11.76 4.04
CA LEU A 35 -3.31 10.41 3.48
C LEU A 35 -2.42 10.28 2.24
N MET A 36 -2.40 11.28 1.36
CA MET A 36 -1.54 11.30 0.18
C MET A 36 -0.05 11.26 0.56
N GLN A 37 0.38 12.09 1.52
CA GLN A 37 1.76 12.13 2.01
C GLN A 37 2.18 10.82 2.69
N GLU A 38 1.34 10.27 3.57
CA GLU A 38 1.60 9.01 4.25
C GLU A 38 1.81 7.86 3.26
N TRP A 39 0.93 7.76 2.26
CA TRP A 39 1.04 6.73 1.23
C TRP A 39 2.20 6.99 0.25
N GLY A 40 2.48 8.25 -0.10
CA GLY A 40 3.66 8.60 -0.88
C GLY A 40 4.95 8.09 -0.22
N MET A 41 5.18 8.47 1.04
CA MET A 41 6.33 8.01 1.82
C MET A 41 6.37 6.48 2.00
N LYS A 42 5.20 5.86 2.19
CA LYS A 42 5.11 4.41 2.31
C LYS A 42 5.56 3.72 1.02
N CYS A 43 5.08 4.17 -0.13
CA CYS A 43 5.41 3.61 -1.44
C CYS A 43 6.88 3.82 -1.81
N GLU A 44 7.50 4.93 -1.43
CA GLU A 44 8.94 5.17 -1.64
C GLU A 44 9.81 4.13 -0.90
N LYS A 45 9.39 3.72 0.31
CA LYS A 45 10.10 2.73 1.13
C LYS A 45 9.86 1.29 0.70
N MET A 46 8.89 1.04 -0.18
CA MET A 46 8.62 -0.32 -0.70
C MET A 46 9.61 -0.69 -1.79
N GLU A 47 9.92 -1.99 -1.87
CA GLU A 47 10.58 -2.54 -3.06
C GLU A 47 9.76 -2.23 -4.31
N GLU A 48 10.46 -1.95 -5.41
CA GLU A 48 9.84 -1.57 -6.69
C GLU A 48 8.79 -2.59 -7.14
N SER A 49 9.12 -3.87 -7.09
CA SER A 49 8.23 -4.97 -7.50
C SER A 49 6.94 -5.05 -6.67
N VAL A 50 6.97 -4.58 -5.42
CA VAL A 50 5.80 -4.53 -4.51
C VAL A 50 5.01 -3.25 -4.75
N ARG A 51 5.71 -2.11 -4.88
CA ARG A 51 5.12 -0.80 -5.19
C ARG A 51 4.30 -0.84 -6.47
N GLU A 52 4.83 -1.44 -7.53
CA GLU A 52 4.13 -1.55 -8.82
C GLU A 52 2.85 -2.39 -8.74
N LYS A 53 2.84 -3.43 -7.90
CA LYS A 53 1.67 -4.29 -7.69
C LYS A 53 0.61 -3.63 -6.80
N SER A 54 1.00 -2.74 -5.89
CA SER A 54 0.10 -2.02 -4.99
C SER A 54 -0.82 -1.05 -5.74
N LYS A 55 -2.13 -1.26 -5.64
CA LYS A 55 -3.14 -0.37 -6.24
C LYS A 55 -3.12 1.02 -5.60
N ASN A 56 -2.90 1.10 -4.29
CA ASN A 56 -2.79 2.38 -3.59
C ASN A 56 -1.55 3.17 -4.02
N CYS A 57 -0.42 2.51 -4.28
CA CYS A 57 0.77 3.20 -4.78
C CYS A 57 0.57 3.78 -6.19
N ARG A 58 -0.19 3.08 -7.05
CA ARG A 58 -0.57 3.62 -8.36
C ARG A 58 -1.52 4.82 -8.23
N ASN A 59 -2.52 4.70 -7.37
CA ASN A 59 -3.53 5.75 -7.17
C ASN A 59 -2.94 7.01 -6.52
N VAL A 60 -2.09 6.88 -5.49
CA VAL A 60 -1.44 8.03 -4.85
C VAL A 60 -0.46 8.73 -5.80
N LYS A 61 0.27 7.96 -6.62
CA LYS A 61 1.14 8.52 -7.67
C LYS A 61 0.32 9.32 -8.68
N GLN A 62 -0.81 8.78 -9.14
CA GLN A 62 -1.69 9.49 -10.05
C GLN A 62 -2.25 10.78 -9.41
N ALA A 63 -2.74 10.70 -8.17
CA ALA A 63 -3.25 11.86 -7.45
C ALA A 63 -2.19 12.98 -7.31
N TYR A 64 -0.94 12.62 -6.99
CA TYR A 64 0.19 13.55 -6.96
C TYR A 64 0.46 14.20 -8.32
N MET A 65 0.47 13.41 -9.40
CA MET A 65 0.71 13.95 -10.75
C MET A 65 -0.43 14.92 -11.15
N GLU A 66 -1.68 14.55 -10.89
CA GLU A 66 -2.82 15.42 -11.16
C GLU A 66 -2.77 16.72 -10.36
N PHE A 67 -2.39 16.65 -9.08
CA PHE A 67 -2.17 17.82 -8.23
C PHE A 67 -1.05 18.74 -8.76
N LEU A 68 0.09 18.17 -9.16
CA LEU A 68 1.23 18.93 -9.65
C LEU A 68 1.00 19.58 -11.02
N PHE A 69 0.27 18.90 -11.92
CA PHE A 69 0.03 19.37 -13.28
C PHE A 69 -1.32 20.08 -13.46
N GLY A 70 -2.11 20.26 -12.39
CA GLY A 70 -3.35 21.02 -12.42
C GLY A 70 -4.52 20.32 -13.11
N PHE A 71 -4.48 18.98 -13.23
CA PHE A 71 -5.62 18.19 -13.70
C PHE A 71 -6.62 18.01 -12.55
N HIS A 72 -7.46 19.03 -12.31
CA HIS A 72 -8.52 18.99 -11.30
C HIS A 72 -9.80 18.37 -11.83
#